data_AF-A0A5M9N255-F1
#
_entry.id   AF-A0A5M9N255-F1
#
_cell.length_a   1.000
_cell.length_b   1.000
_cell.length_c   1.000
_cell.angle_alpha   90.00
_cell.angle_beta   90.00
_cell.angle_gamma   90.00
#
_symmetry.space_group_name_H-M   'P 1'
#
loop_
_entity.id
_entity.type
_entity.pdbx_description
1 polymer ?
#
loop_
_entity_poly.entity_id
_entity_poly.type
_entity_poly.pdbx_seq_one_letter_code
_entity_poly.pdbx_strand_id
1 'polypeptide(L)'
;MNTDSTAQMLSDKIIGINVNLDLLNQYLHLIVYHALISLEELDTSIPSHASLLEAAVSMVIVRTDTTAATLALGTYQVLCKPDIYTKLKEKLLNAWPDFEQRPRAADLERLPYLTAVIKEALRMAPTTILETP
;
A
#
# COMPACT_ATOMS: atom_id res chain seq x y z
N MET A 1 29.10 -27.19 -6.37
CA MET A 1 28.03 -26.47 -7.10
C MET A 1 27.15 -25.83 -6.04
N ASN A 2 27.33 -24.53 -5.84
CA ASN A 2 26.95 -23.77 -4.64
C ASN A 2 25.43 -23.55 -4.54
N THR A 3 24.76 -24.30 -3.68
CA THR A 3 23.41 -23.99 -3.17
C THR A 3 23.43 -23.06 -1.96
N ASP A 4 24.57 -23.00 -1.25
CA ASP A 4 24.75 -22.13 -0.07
C ASP A 4 24.92 -20.65 -0.45
N SER A 5 25.62 -20.39 -1.58
CA SER A 5 25.88 -19.02 -2.04
C SER A 5 24.61 -18.28 -2.48
N THR A 6 23.59 -18.99 -2.96
CA THR A 6 22.31 -18.39 -3.35
C THR A 6 21.42 -18.09 -2.15
N ALA A 7 21.47 -18.95 -1.12
CA ALA A 7 20.76 -18.70 0.14
C ALA A 7 21.37 -17.48 0.86
N GLN A 8 22.70 -17.41 0.90
CA GLN A 8 23.44 -16.26 1.45
C GLN A 8 23.10 -14.95 0.74
N MET A 9 22.99 -14.98 -0.60
CA MET A 9 22.68 -13.80 -1.41
C MET A 9 21.23 -13.32 -1.23
N LEU A 10 20.29 -14.24 -0.99
CA LEU A 10 18.90 -13.90 -0.69
C LEU A 10 18.76 -13.37 0.74
N SER A 11 19.44 -13.97 1.71
CA SER A 11 19.49 -13.42 3.08
C SER A 11 20.12 -12.03 3.10
N ASP A 12 21.20 -11.80 2.35
CA ASP A 12 21.82 -10.47 2.26
C ASP A 12 20.92 -9.45 1.56
N LYS A 13 20.10 -9.90 0.60
CA LYS A 13 19.13 -9.02 -0.10
C LYS A 13 17.91 -8.71 0.76
N ILE A 14 17.48 -9.64 1.61
CA ILE A 14 16.41 -9.42 2.61
C ILE A 14 16.91 -8.48 3.72
N ILE A 15 18.17 -8.63 4.15
CA ILE A 15 18.85 -7.70 5.09
C ILE A 15 19.09 -6.33 4.41
N GLY A 16 19.30 -6.30 3.09
CA GLY A 16 19.42 -5.10 2.27
C GLY A 16 18.11 -4.33 2.06
N ILE A 17 16.95 -4.92 2.38
CA ILE A 17 15.72 -4.17 2.65
C ILE A 17 15.81 -3.63 4.08
N ASN A 18 16.92 -2.96 4.37
CA ASN A 18 17.00 -2.01 5.46
C ASN A 18 16.09 -0.87 5.01
N VAL A 19 14.82 -0.94 5.44
CA VAL A 19 13.90 0.19 5.37
C VAL A 19 14.64 1.33 6.03
N ASN A 20 15.17 2.21 5.19
CA ASN A 20 16.01 3.31 5.63
C ASN A 20 15.13 4.19 6.53
N LEU A 21 15.30 4.03 7.84
CA LEU A 21 14.53 4.74 8.86
C LEU A 21 14.77 6.26 8.78
N ASP A 22 15.90 6.70 8.19
CA ASP A 22 16.15 8.12 7.95
C ASP A 22 15.24 8.71 6.85
N LEU A 23 14.81 7.90 5.87
CA LEU A 23 13.81 8.35 4.89
C LEU A 23 12.44 8.56 5.53
N LEU A 24 12.11 7.86 6.62
CA LEU A 24 10.84 8.05 7.35
C LEU A 24 10.82 9.36 8.13
N ASN A 25 11.99 9.84 8.58
CA ASN A 25 12.12 11.11 9.30
C ASN A 25 11.84 12.34 8.41
N GLN A 26 11.97 12.18 7.08
CA GLN A 26 11.68 13.22 6.09
C GLN A 26 10.16 13.38 5.82
N TYR A 27 9.34 12.37 6.11
CA TYR A 27 7.89 12.37 5.91
C TYR A 27 7.14 12.46 7.25
N LEU A 28 7.60 13.34 8.15
CA LEU A 28 7.09 13.56 9.50
C LEU A 28 5.67 14.19 9.50
N HIS A 29 4.70 13.46 8.97
CA HIS A 29 3.28 13.71 9.13
C HIS A 29 2.73 12.61 10.01
N LEU A 30 2.36 12.95 11.24
CA LEU A 30 1.71 12.11 12.27
C LEU A 30 1.62 10.61 11.92
N ILE A 31 2.77 9.94 11.90
CA ILE A 31 2.84 8.52 11.63
C ILE A 31 2.51 7.81 12.95
N VAL A 32 1.97 6.59 12.86
CA VAL A 32 1.56 5.73 13.99
C VAL A 32 2.50 5.81 15.20
N TYR A 33 3.80 5.98 14.99
CA TYR A 33 4.79 6.26 16.05
C TYR A 33 4.39 7.37 17.04
N HIS A 34 4.00 8.56 16.56
CA HIS A 34 3.59 9.66 17.45
C HIS A 34 2.27 9.36 18.16
N ALA A 35 1.33 8.68 17.50
CA ALA A 35 0.05 8.31 18.10
C ALA A 35 0.22 7.19 19.17
N LEU A 36 1.16 6.27 18.95
CA LEU A 36 1.52 5.23 19.92
C LEU A 36 2.29 5.81 21.12
N ILE A 37 3.12 6.83 20.92
CA ILE A 37 3.74 7.60 22.02
C ILE A 37 2.69 8.42 22.78
N SER A 38 1.69 8.99 22.10
CA SER A 38 0.58 9.66 22.80
C SER A 38 -0.34 8.70 23.56
N LEU A 39 -0.29 7.40 23.28
CA LEU A 39 -0.97 6.34 24.04
C LEU A 39 -0.18 5.90 25.30
N GLU A 40 1.00 6.48 25.55
CA GLU A 40 1.83 6.30 26.75
C GLU A 40 1.13 6.76 28.05
N GLU A 41 -0.02 7.45 27.94
CA GLU A 41 -0.91 7.76 29.07
C GLU A 41 -1.83 6.59 29.49
N LEU A 42 -1.88 5.48 28.74
CA LEU A 42 -2.69 4.31 29.07
C LEU A 42 -1.85 3.23 29.77
N ASP A 43 -2.26 2.87 30.99
CA ASP A 43 -1.62 2.01 32.01
C ASP A 43 -1.27 0.56 31.57
N THR A 44 -0.43 0.41 30.55
CA THR A 44 0.13 -0.88 30.14
C THR A 44 1.61 -0.72 29.83
N SER A 45 2.45 -1.51 30.51
CA SER A 45 3.89 -1.69 30.30
C SER A 45 4.36 -1.22 28.92
N ILE A 46 5.14 -0.14 28.89
CA ILE A 46 5.67 0.49 27.67
C ILE A 46 6.23 -0.60 26.74
N PRO A 47 5.66 -0.79 25.53
CA PRO A 47 6.17 -1.77 24.59
C PRO A 47 7.58 -1.36 24.13
N SER A 48 8.48 -2.35 24.04
CA SER A 48 9.85 -2.09 23.65
C SER A 48 9.92 -1.48 22.23
N HIS A 49 10.95 -0.68 21.96
CA HIS A 49 11.19 -0.13 20.62
C HIS A 49 11.19 -1.21 19.53
N ALA A 50 11.71 -2.40 19.82
CA ALA A 50 11.70 -3.54 18.91
C ALA A 50 10.27 -4.05 18.63
N SER A 51 9.44 -4.18 19.66
CA SER A 51 8.03 -4.61 19.51
C SER A 51 7.20 -3.61 18.72
N LEU A 52 7.46 -2.31 18.89
CA LEU A 52 6.81 -1.24 18.11
C LEU A 52 7.24 -1.28 16.64
N LEU A 53 8.52 -1.53 16.37
CA LEU A 53 9.03 -1.71 15.02
C LEU A 53 8.39 -2.92 14.34
N GLU A 54 8.32 -4.06 15.04
CA GLU A 54 7.65 -5.28 14.55
C GLU A 54 6.19 -5.01 14.20
N ALA A 55 5.45 -4.34 15.07
CA ALA A 55 4.05 -3.98 14.83
C ALA A 55 3.91 -3.02 13.63
N ALA A 56 4.78 -2.02 13.50
CA ALA A 56 4.77 -1.08 12.39
C ALA A 56 5.07 -1.78 11.05
N VAL A 57 6.08 -2.64 11.02
CA VAL A 57 6.44 -3.44 9.83
C VAL A 57 5.30 -4.39 9.46
N SER A 58 4.75 -5.12 10.43
CA SER A 58 3.61 -6.01 10.22
C SER A 58 2.42 -5.27 9.61
N MET A 59 2.09 -4.09 10.15
CA MET A 59 1.01 -3.25 9.64
C MET A 59 1.25 -2.81 8.19
N VAL A 60 2.48 -2.44 7.83
CA VAL A 60 2.83 -2.06 6.45
C VAL A 60 2.65 -3.24 5.50
N ILE A 61 3.09 -4.44 5.90
CA ILE A 61 2.96 -5.66 5.08
C ILE A 61 1.48 -5.98 4.83
N VAL A 62 0.68 -6.08 5.89
CA VAL A 62 -0.76 -6.41 5.79
C VAL A 62 -1.52 -5.40 4.92
N ARG A 63 -1.22 -4.10 5.08
CA ARG A 63 -1.82 -3.05 4.25
C ARG A 63 -1.40 -3.15 2.78
N THR A 64 -0.17 -3.57 2.53
CA THR A 64 0.35 -3.71 1.17
C THR A 64 -0.33 -4.86 0.44
N ASP A 65 -0.44 -6.03 1.06
CA ASP A 65 -1.06 -7.21 0.45
C ASP A 65 -2.53 -6.97 0.11
N THR A 66 -3.29 -6.41 1.06
CA THR A 66 -4.71 -6.10 0.87
C THR A 66 -4.94 -5.03 -0.22
N THR A 67 -4.08 -4.00 -0.26
CA THR A 67 -4.15 -2.96 -1.29
C THR A 67 -3.77 -3.52 -2.67
N ALA A 68 -2.73 -4.34 -2.75
CA ALA A 68 -2.29 -4.96 -3.99
C ALA A 68 -3.36 -5.88 -4.57
N ALA A 69 -3.97 -6.73 -3.74
CA ALA A 69 -5.08 -7.61 -4.14
C ALA A 69 -6.28 -6.80 -4.66
N THR A 70 -6.66 -5.73 -3.96
CA THR A 70 -7.75 -4.83 -4.38
C THR A 70 -7.46 -4.20 -5.74
N LEU A 71 -6.24 -3.67 -5.94
CA LEU A 71 -5.84 -3.03 -7.19
C LEU A 71 -5.79 -4.02 -8.35
N ALA A 72 -5.27 -5.23 -8.12
CA ALA A 72 -5.21 -6.28 -9.14
C ALA A 72 -6.63 -6.68 -9.58
N LEU A 73 -7.53 -6.93 -8.64
CA LEU A 73 -8.92 -7.28 -8.92
C LEU A 73 -9.65 -6.14 -9.63
N GLY A 74 -9.52 -4.91 -9.13
CA GLY A 74 -10.13 -3.73 -9.74
C GLY A 74 -9.67 -3.51 -11.17
N THR A 75 -8.37 -3.64 -11.42
CA THR A 75 -7.79 -3.51 -12.76
C THR A 75 -8.31 -4.61 -13.69
N TYR A 76 -8.33 -5.86 -13.23
CA TYR A 76 -8.89 -6.98 -13.98
C TYR A 76 -10.36 -6.73 -14.37
N GLN A 77 -11.20 -6.30 -13.42
CA GLN A 77 -12.62 -6.03 -13.65
C GLN A 77 -12.86 -4.90 -14.65
N VAL A 78 -12.01 -3.86 -14.64
CA VAL A 78 -12.05 -2.78 -15.62
C VAL A 78 -11.70 -3.33 -17.02
N LEU A 79 -10.64 -4.12 -17.13
CA LEU A 79 -10.19 -4.69 -18.42
C LEU A 79 -11.21 -5.68 -19.01
N CYS A 80 -11.93 -6.43 -18.17
CA CYS A 80 -12.99 -7.34 -18.62
C CYS A 80 -14.25 -6.62 -19.13
N LYS A 81 -14.42 -5.33 -18.82
CA LYS A 81 -15.63 -4.56 -19.17
C LYS A 81 -15.25 -3.39 -20.10
N PRO A 82 -15.29 -3.59 -21.43
CA PRO A 82 -14.78 -2.62 -22.41
C PRO A 82 -15.45 -1.24 -22.31
N ASP A 83 -16.73 -1.18 -21.96
CA ASP A 83 -17.45 0.07 -21.75
C ASP A 83 -16.87 0.87 -20.57
N ILE A 84 -16.57 0.19 -19.46
CA ILE A 84 -15.98 0.81 -18.27
C ILE A 84 -14.56 1.27 -18.57
N TYR A 85 -13.76 0.41 -19.21
CA TYR A 85 -12.39 0.74 -19.62
C TYR A 85 -12.36 1.98 -20.51
N THR A 86 -13.19 2.03 -21.55
CA THR A 86 -13.23 3.14 -22.51
C THR A 86 -13.58 4.44 -21.81
N LYS A 87 -14.64 4.43 -21.00
CA LYS A 87 -15.09 5.60 -20.25
C LYS A 87 -14.06 6.06 -19.21
N LEU A 88 -13.41 5.13 -18.50
CA LEU A 88 -12.38 5.46 -17.53
C LEU A 88 -11.16 6.07 -18.22
N LYS A 89 -10.70 5.47 -19.32
CA LYS A 89 -9.56 5.95 -20.11
C LYS A 89 -9.83 7.36 -20.64
N GLU A 90 -11.00 7.61 -21.20
CA GLU A 90 -11.39 8.94 -21.68
C GLU A 90 -11.33 9.98 -20.54
N LYS A 91 -11.90 9.66 -19.37
CA LYS A 91 -11.86 10.57 -18.20
C LYS A 91 -10.44 10.82 -17.70
N LEU A 92 -9.58 9.80 -17.73
CA LEU A 92 -8.17 9.93 -17.34
C LEU A 92 -7.39 10.78 -18.35
N LEU A 93 -7.54 10.55 -19.65
CA LEU A 93 -6.86 11.33 -20.68
C LEU A 93 -7.28 12.81 -20.68
N ASN A 94 -8.55 13.09 -20.40
CA ASN A 94 -9.03 14.47 -20.25
C ASN A 94 -8.43 15.17 -19.02
N ALA A 95 -8.18 14.43 -17.93
CA ALA A 95 -7.58 14.96 -16.71
C ALA A 95 -6.05 14.98 -16.74
N TRP A 96 -5.45 14.14 -17.58
CA TRP A 96 -4.02 13.98 -17.76
C TRP A 96 -3.66 14.03 -19.26
N PRO A 97 -3.68 15.23 -19.86
CA PRO A 97 -3.46 15.40 -21.30
C PRO A 97 -1.98 15.31 -21.71
N ASP A 98 -1.06 15.65 -20.81
CA ASP A 98 0.39 15.60 -21.03
C ASP A 98 1.04 14.51 -20.17
N PHE A 99 1.46 13.41 -20.79
CA PHE A 99 2.07 12.26 -20.11
C PHE A 99 3.43 12.56 -19.47
N GLU A 100 4.13 13.61 -19.92
CA GLU A 100 5.40 14.03 -19.31
C GLU A 100 5.15 14.74 -17.96
N GLN A 101 3.95 15.29 -17.76
CA GLN A 101 3.53 15.93 -16.53
C GLN A 101 2.64 15.02 -15.71
N ARG A 102 3.24 14.27 -14.77
CA ARG A 102 2.48 13.43 -13.84
C ARG A 102 1.45 14.29 -13.06
N PRO A 103 0.15 13.95 -13.10
CA PRO A 103 -0.87 14.67 -12.37
C PRO A 103 -0.69 14.43 -10.87
N ARG A 104 -1.07 15.41 -10.05
CA ARG A 104 -1.05 15.23 -8.59
C ARG A 104 -2.18 14.27 -8.19
N ALA A 105 -1.97 13.52 -7.12
CA ALA A 105 -2.98 12.60 -6.57
C ALA A 105 -4.32 13.32 -6.32
N ALA A 106 -4.29 14.52 -5.75
CA ALA A 106 -5.48 15.33 -5.48
C ALA A 106 -6.28 15.69 -6.75
N ASP A 107 -5.63 15.79 -7.91
CA ASP A 107 -6.31 16.09 -9.17
C ASP A 107 -7.01 14.83 -9.74
N LEU A 108 -6.41 13.65 -9.54
CA LEU A 108 -7.03 12.36 -9.89
C LEU A 108 -8.17 11.98 -8.93
N GLU A 109 -8.04 12.25 -7.63
CA GLU A 109 -9.07 11.97 -6.63
C GLU A 109 -10.37 12.74 -6.87
N ARG A 110 -10.30 13.89 -7.55
CA ARG A 110 -11.46 14.69 -7.94
C ARG A 110 -12.24 14.09 -9.10
N LEU A 111 -11.73 13.06 -9.78
CA LEU A 111 -12.43 12.41 -10.89
C LEU A 111 -13.49 11.45 -10.34
N PRO A 112 -14.79 11.82 -10.37
CA PRO A 112 -15.83 11.04 -9.68
C PRO A 112 -15.95 9.63 -10.22
N TYR A 113 -15.66 9.43 -11.52
CA TYR A 113 -15.70 8.11 -12.14
C TYR A 113 -14.54 7.22 -11.71
N LEU A 114 -13.34 7.77 -11.56
CA LEU A 114 -12.19 7.04 -11.01
C LEU A 114 -12.47 6.63 -9.56
N THR A 115 -12.98 7.56 -8.75
CA THR A 115 -13.38 7.28 -7.36
C THR A 115 -14.45 6.20 -7.28
N ALA A 116 -15.44 6.21 -8.18
CA ALA A 116 -16.47 5.18 -8.25
C ALA A 116 -15.88 3.80 -8.59
N VAL A 117 -14.95 3.73 -9.54
CA VAL A 117 -14.24 2.48 -9.89
C VAL A 117 -13.43 1.95 -8.72
N ILE A 118 -12.69 2.82 -8.01
CA ILE A 118 -11.91 2.44 -6.82
C ILE A 118 -12.83 1.92 -5.71
N LYS A 119 -13.95 2.61 -5.45
CA LYS A 119 -14.96 2.17 -4.48
C LYS A 119 -15.55 0.81 -4.83
N GLU A 120 -15.81 0.58 -6.12
CA GLU A 120 -16.33 -0.71 -6.57
C GLU A 120 -15.27 -1.82 -6.45
N ALA A 121 -14.01 -1.53 -6.76
CA ALA A 121 -12.90 -2.46 -6.52
C ALA A 121 -12.78 -2.81 -5.03
N LEU A 122 -12.93 -1.83 -4.13
CA LEU A 122 -12.97 -2.05 -2.68
C LEU A 122 -14.20 -2.84 -2.22
N ARG A 123 -15.36 -2.66 -2.86
CA ARG A 123 -16.56 -3.47 -2.59
C ARG A 123 -16.35 -4.94 -2.96
N MET A 124 -15.55 -5.19 -4.01
CA MET A 124 -15.24 -6.54 -4.50
C MET A 124 -14.02 -7.16 -3.83
N ALA A 125 -13.17 -6.34 -3.19
CA ALA A 125 -11.99 -6.81 -2.49
C ALA A 125 -12.40 -7.83 -1.43
N PRO A 126 -11.75 -9.00 -1.38
CA PRO A 126 -12.05 -9.99 -0.36
C PRO A 126 -11.70 -9.40 1.01
N THR A 127 -12.71 -9.13 1.83
CA THR A 127 -12.55 -8.56 3.18
C THR A 127 -11.92 -9.55 4.16
N THR A 128 -11.66 -10.78 3.73
CA THR A 128 -11.12 -11.85 4.56
C THR A 128 -10.37 -12.84 3.67
N ILE A 129 -9.05 -12.90 3.79
CA ILE A 129 -8.37 -14.19 3.67
C ILE A 129 -8.80 -14.96 4.91
N LEU A 130 -9.95 -15.64 4.81
CA LEU A 130 -10.40 -16.54 5.84
C LEU A 130 -9.38 -17.68 5.82
N GLU A 131 -8.51 -17.72 6.82
CA GLU A 131 -7.62 -18.85 7.07
C GLU A 131 -8.52 -20.10 7.12
N THR A 132 -8.44 -20.93 6.07
CA THR A 132 -9.06 -22.24 6.07
C THR A 132 -8.36 -23.11 7.13
N PRO A 133 -9.12 -23.91 7.91
CA PRO A 133 -8.66 -24.62 9.10
C PRO A 133 -7.56 -25.66 8.86
#